data_AF-A0A969HEH7-F1
#
_entry.id   AF-A0A969HEH7-F1
#
_cell.length_a   1.000
_cell.length_b   1.000
_cell.length_c   1.000
_cell.angle_alpha   90.00
_cell.angle_beta   90.00
_cell.angle_gamma   90.00
#
_symmetry.space_group_name_H-M   'P 1'
#
loop_
_entity.id
_entity.type
_entity.pdbx_description
1 polymer ?
#
loop_
_entity_poly.entity_id
_entity_poly.type
_entity_poly.pdbx_seq_one_letter_code
_entity_poly.pdbx_strand_id
1 'polypeptide(L)'
;MNAEQILTLFDQEQRREVEYSDVRREVTPTTVRQIGLYHPGSAIIYSRLTPENVEAVIQSEIDYFTRLGHTLEWKVYQHDSPPDLQERLAAHGFEIEEPEALVILDLETAPADLFQPVPHDVRRITDPGQLDDLAVIHTGVWQEDFGPLAERLANDLQQPDHLSIYAAYVDNAP
;
A
#
# COMPACT_ATOMS: atom_id res chain seq x y z
N MET A 1 6.84 19.88 10.32
CA MET A 1 6.24 18.98 11.34
C MET A 1 7.35 18.18 12.02
N ASN A 2 7.17 17.72 13.26
CA ASN A 2 8.11 16.77 13.87
C ASN A 2 7.77 15.32 13.47
N ALA A 3 8.64 14.36 13.80
CA ALA A 3 8.46 12.95 13.42
C ALA A 3 7.15 12.34 13.96
N GLU A 4 6.79 12.61 15.20
CA GLU A 4 5.55 12.10 15.83
C GLU A 4 4.29 12.63 15.13
N GLN A 5 4.29 13.90 14.75
CA GLN A 5 3.21 14.53 13.98
C GLN A 5 3.09 13.90 12.59
N ILE A 6 4.23 13.60 11.94
CA ILE A 6 4.24 12.95 10.63
C ILE A 6 3.71 11.52 10.72
N LEU A 7 4.15 10.73 11.72
CA LEU A 7 3.64 9.38 11.92
C LEU A 7 2.14 9.36 12.26
N THR A 8 1.68 10.33 13.05
CA THR A 8 0.24 10.49 13.34
C THR A 8 -0.56 10.79 12.07
N LEU A 9 -0.05 11.69 11.22
CA LEU A 9 -0.69 12.04 9.95
C LEU A 9 -0.67 10.85 8.98
N PHE A 10 0.45 10.15 8.88
CA PHE A 10 0.60 8.94 8.08
C PHE A 10 -0.38 7.85 8.52
N ASP A 11 -0.46 7.57 9.82
CA ASP A 11 -1.43 6.59 10.35
C ASP A 11 -2.87 7.01 10.05
N GLN A 12 -3.18 8.31 10.16
CA GLN A 12 -4.50 8.81 9.82
C GLN A 12 -4.79 8.63 8.33
N GLU A 13 -3.99 9.23 7.45
CA GLU A 13 -4.30 9.34 6.02
C GLU A 13 -4.03 8.05 5.25
N GLN A 14 -2.92 7.37 5.54
CA GLN A 14 -2.44 6.24 4.74
C GLN A 14 -2.80 4.87 5.32
N ARG A 15 -3.19 4.79 6.60
CA ARG A 15 -3.49 3.50 7.26
C ARG A 15 -4.92 3.41 7.78
N ARG A 16 -5.49 4.52 8.22
CA ARG A 16 -6.86 4.53 8.77
C ARG A 16 -7.86 4.98 7.74
N GLU A 17 -7.66 6.12 7.09
CA GLU A 17 -8.66 6.78 6.24
C GLU A 17 -8.52 6.45 4.75
N VAL A 18 -7.41 5.83 4.35
CA VAL A 18 -7.18 5.44 2.96
C VAL A 18 -8.28 4.50 2.43
N GLU A 19 -8.69 4.75 1.19
CA GLU A 19 -9.65 3.93 0.45
C GLU A 19 -9.05 3.54 -0.91
N TYR A 20 -9.24 2.29 -1.31
CA TYR A 20 -8.89 1.79 -2.64
C TYR A 20 -10.13 1.16 -3.29
N SER A 21 -10.19 1.24 -4.62
CA SER A 21 -11.31 0.78 -5.44
C SER A 21 -11.41 -0.76 -5.53
N ASP A 22 -10.30 -1.45 -5.28
CA ASP A 22 -10.12 -2.90 -5.42
C ASP A 22 -10.25 -3.69 -4.11
N VAL A 23 -10.48 -2.99 -2.98
CA VAL A 23 -10.63 -3.62 -1.66
C VAL A 23 -11.88 -3.14 -0.93
N ARG A 24 -12.48 -4.03 -0.16
CA ARG A 24 -13.51 -3.69 0.83
C ARG A 24 -12.83 -3.34 2.16
N ARG A 25 -12.99 -2.09 2.60
CA ARG A 25 -12.48 -1.62 3.89
C ARG A 25 -13.41 -2.02 5.03
N GLU A 26 -12.88 -2.63 6.08
CA GLU A 26 -13.60 -2.88 7.34
C GLU A 26 -12.84 -2.27 8.52
N VAL A 27 -13.58 -1.63 9.43
CA VAL A 27 -13.02 -1.07 10.66
C VAL A 27 -13.59 -1.83 11.85
N THR A 28 -12.70 -2.37 12.68
CA THR A 28 -13.03 -2.94 13.97
C THR A 28 -12.56 -2.00 15.09
N PRO A 29 -12.86 -2.28 16.36
CA PRO A 29 -12.31 -1.51 17.48
C PRO A 29 -10.77 -1.51 17.55
N THR A 30 -10.10 -2.50 16.96
CA THR A 30 -8.66 -2.73 17.11
C THR A 30 -7.88 -2.77 15.80
N THR A 31 -8.55 -2.96 14.65
CA THR A 31 -7.93 -3.19 13.35
C THR A 31 -8.65 -2.45 12.22
N VAL A 32 -7.91 -2.06 11.18
CA VAL A 32 -8.46 -1.67 9.88
C VAL A 32 -8.02 -2.70 8.85
N ARG A 33 -8.99 -3.31 8.18
CA ARG A 33 -8.79 -4.37 7.19
C ARG A 33 -9.03 -3.84 5.79
N GLN A 34 -8.26 -4.34 4.84
CA GLN A 34 -8.51 -4.26 3.41
C GLN A 34 -8.70 -5.67 2.87
N ILE A 35 -9.89 -5.95 2.37
CA ILE A 35 -10.28 -7.28 1.90
C ILE A 35 -10.38 -7.23 0.39
N GLY A 36 -9.50 -7.95 -0.33
CA GLY A 36 -9.50 -7.96 -1.79
C GLY A 36 -10.86 -8.34 -2.38
N LEU A 37 -11.32 -7.59 -3.38
CA LEU A 37 -12.59 -7.85 -4.07
C LEU A 37 -12.46 -8.85 -5.21
N TYR A 38 -11.29 -8.89 -5.86
CA TYR A 38 -11.06 -9.65 -7.09
C TYR A 38 -10.02 -10.78 -6.93
N HIS A 39 -9.30 -10.83 -5.79
CA HIS A 39 -8.35 -11.88 -5.46
C HIS A 39 -8.45 -12.22 -3.96
N PRO A 40 -8.11 -13.46 -3.56
CA PRO A 40 -8.20 -13.90 -2.17
C PRO A 40 -7.04 -13.37 -1.31
N GLY A 41 -6.62 -12.13 -1.49
CA GLY A 41 -5.56 -11.48 -0.71
C GLY A 41 -6.13 -10.34 0.12
N SER A 42 -5.75 -10.27 1.40
CA SER A 42 -6.21 -9.23 2.32
C SER A 42 -5.07 -8.75 3.21
N ALA A 43 -5.22 -7.53 3.73
CA ALA A 43 -4.24 -6.95 4.64
C ALA A 43 -4.91 -6.31 5.86
N ILE A 44 -4.24 -6.36 7.01
CA ILE A 44 -4.47 -5.43 8.10
C ILE A 44 -3.47 -4.29 7.94
N ILE A 45 -3.99 -3.09 7.65
CA ILE A 45 -3.17 -1.90 7.35
C ILE A 45 -2.96 -1.00 8.57
N TYR A 46 -3.79 -1.15 9.60
CA TYR A 46 -3.66 -0.46 10.87
C TYR A 46 -4.10 -1.38 12.01
N SER A 47 -3.38 -1.31 13.12
CA SER A 47 -3.80 -1.96 14.36
C SER A 47 -3.46 -1.11 15.57
N ARG A 48 -4.35 -1.08 16.56
CA ARG A 48 -4.12 -0.45 17.86
C ARG A 48 -4.39 -1.46 18.95
N LEU A 49 -3.33 -2.17 19.32
CA LEU A 49 -3.41 -3.27 20.28
C LEU A 49 -2.83 -2.86 21.63
N THR A 50 -3.09 -3.69 22.63
CA THR A 50 -2.48 -3.59 23.95
C THR A 50 -1.86 -4.94 24.31
N PRO A 51 -0.90 -4.99 25.25
CA PRO A 51 -0.34 -6.27 25.71
C PRO A 51 -1.39 -7.27 26.18
N GLU A 52 -2.55 -6.81 26.66
CA GLU A 52 -3.62 -7.64 27.19
C GLU A 52 -4.52 -8.23 26.09
N ASN A 53 -4.64 -7.57 24.94
CA ASN A 53 -5.57 -8.00 23.89
C ASN A 53 -4.89 -8.60 22.65
N VAL A 54 -3.59 -8.35 22.46
CA VAL A 54 -2.85 -8.67 21.23
C VAL A 54 -3.03 -10.13 20.80
N GLU A 55 -2.87 -11.08 21.70
CA GLU A 55 -2.97 -12.50 21.40
C GLU A 55 -4.38 -12.90 20.93
N ALA A 56 -5.41 -12.38 21.59
CA ALA A 56 -6.80 -12.68 21.25
C ALA A 56 -7.19 -12.03 19.91
N VAL A 57 -6.70 -10.82 19.64
CA VAL A 57 -6.95 -10.13 18.37
C VAL A 57 -6.25 -10.84 17.22
N ILE A 58 -4.96 -11.19 17.35
CA ILE A 58 -4.24 -11.93 16.31
C ILE A 58 -4.99 -13.22 15.94
N GLN A 59 -5.36 -14.05 16.94
CA GLN A 59 -6.10 -15.28 16.68
C GLN A 59 -7.46 -15.01 16.02
N SER A 60 -8.19 -13.98 16.46
CA SER A 60 -9.48 -13.63 15.87
C SER A 60 -9.37 -13.19 14.41
N GLU A 61 -8.30 -12.49 14.03
CA GLU A 61 -8.04 -12.09 12.65
C GLU A 61 -7.66 -13.30 11.79
N ILE A 62 -6.76 -14.18 12.27
CA ILE A 62 -6.42 -15.45 11.60
C ILE A 62 -7.69 -16.26 11.32
N ASP A 63 -8.53 -16.44 12.34
CA ASP A 63 -9.79 -17.18 12.24
C ASP A 63 -10.76 -16.56 11.22
N TYR A 64 -10.82 -15.22 11.19
CA TYR A 64 -11.66 -14.48 10.27
C TYR A 64 -11.24 -14.71 8.81
N PHE A 65 -9.96 -14.49 8.50
CA PHE A 65 -9.44 -14.63 7.14
C PHE A 65 -9.34 -16.08 6.67
N THR A 66 -9.10 -17.02 7.59
CA THR A 66 -9.19 -18.47 7.31
C THR A 66 -10.59 -18.87 6.87
N ARG A 67 -11.65 -18.41 7.58
CA ARG A 67 -13.05 -18.67 7.18
C ARG A 67 -13.42 -17.99 5.86
N LEU A 68 -12.84 -16.82 5.60
CA LEU A 68 -13.04 -16.11 4.35
C LEU A 68 -12.32 -16.80 3.18
N GLY A 69 -11.30 -17.63 3.46
CA GLY A 69 -10.47 -18.29 2.45
C GLY A 69 -9.46 -17.35 1.80
N HIS A 70 -9.06 -16.29 2.50
CA HIS A 70 -8.12 -15.28 2.02
C HIS A 70 -6.75 -15.45 2.69
N THR A 71 -5.67 -15.16 1.95
CA THR A 71 -4.37 -14.90 2.56
C THR A 71 -4.41 -13.59 3.32
N LEU A 72 -3.57 -13.47 4.35
CA LEU A 72 -3.53 -12.34 5.25
C LEU A 72 -2.11 -11.81 5.39
N GLU A 73 -1.92 -10.55 5.03
CA GLU A 73 -0.76 -9.75 5.37
C GLU A 73 -1.08 -8.86 6.60
N TRP A 74 -0.11 -8.63 7.48
CA TRP A 74 -0.23 -7.65 8.56
C TRP A 74 0.87 -6.61 8.43
N LYS A 75 0.51 -5.37 8.07
CA LYS A 75 1.49 -4.28 7.96
C LYS A 75 1.84 -3.76 9.35
N VAL A 76 3.08 -4.02 9.78
CA VAL A 76 3.62 -3.63 11.08
C VAL A 76 4.59 -2.48 10.92
N TYR A 77 4.40 -1.42 11.70
CA TYR A 77 5.33 -0.30 11.78
C TYR A 77 6.01 -0.26 13.15
N GLN A 78 7.24 0.26 13.21
CA GLN A 78 8.03 0.31 14.44
C GLN A 78 7.35 1.09 15.58
N HIS A 79 6.43 2.00 15.26
CA HIS A 79 5.66 2.78 16.23
C HIS A 79 4.33 2.13 16.62
N ASP A 80 4.01 0.95 16.09
CA ASP A 80 2.82 0.20 16.50
C ASP A 80 2.97 -0.35 17.92
N SER A 81 1.83 -0.64 18.55
CA SER A 81 1.76 -1.21 19.89
C SER A 81 1.16 -2.61 19.85
N PRO A 82 1.70 -3.59 20.61
CA PRO A 82 2.89 -3.47 21.46
C PRO A 82 4.21 -3.43 20.66
N PRO A 83 5.33 -2.96 21.24
CA PRO A 83 6.62 -2.88 20.53
C PRO A 83 7.17 -4.22 20.04
N ASP A 84 6.68 -5.34 20.59
CA ASP A 84 7.03 -6.72 20.22
C ASP A 84 5.96 -7.38 19.33
N LEU A 85 5.13 -6.57 18.64
CA LEU A 85 4.05 -7.07 17.79
C LEU A 85 4.56 -7.99 16.68
N GLN A 86 5.71 -7.68 16.08
CA GLN A 86 6.29 -8.49 15.00
C GLN A 86 6.65 -9.90 15.50
N GLU A 87 7.29 -10.02 16.67
CA GLU A 87 7.63 -11.31 17.28
C GLU A 87 6.38 -12.10 17.66
N ARG A 88 5.33 -11.42 18.15
CA ARG A 88 4.06 -12.07 18.45
C ARG A 88 3.39 -12.61 17.20
N LEU A 89 3.32 -11.84 16.12
CA LEU A 89 2.78 -12.31 14.84
C LEU A 89 3.55 -13.52 14.32
N ALA A 90 4.88 -13.50 14.39
CA ALA A 90 5.71 -14.66 14.00
C ALA A 90 5.40 -15.90 14.85
N ALA A 91 5.15 -15.74 16.15
CA ALA A 91 4.75 -16.85 17.03
C ALA A 91 3.39 -17.47 16.65
N HIS A 92 2.54 -16.72 15.92
CA HIS A 92 1.27 -17.19 15.36
C HIS A 92 1.38 -17.69 13.91
N GLY A 93 2.60 -17.81 13.37
CA GLY A 93 2.85 -18.40 12.06
C GLY A 93 2.85 -17.42 10.89
N PHE A 94 2.89 -16.11 11.16
CA PHE A 94 3.20 -15.14 10.11
C PHE A 94 4.68 -15.23 9.70
N GLU A 95 4.94 -15.07 8.40
CA GLU A 95 6.30 -14.93 7.87
C GLU A 95 6.72 -13.46 7.93
N ILE A 96 7.93 -13.19 8.43
CA ILE A 96 8.49 -11.84 8.46
C ILE A 96 9.22 -11.60 7.14
N GLU A 97 8.74 -10.65 6.36
CA GLU A 97 9.40 -10.20 5.12
C GLU A 97 10.52 -9.19 5.39
N GLU A 98 11.22 -8.78 4.33
CA GLU A 98 12.30 -7.80 4.42
C GLU A 98 11.79 -6.44 4.96
N PRO A 99 12.57 -5.77 5.82
CA PRO A 99 12.15 -4.49 6.37
C PRO A 99 12.12 -3.40 5.29
N GLU A 100 11.00 -2.69 5.23
CA GLU A 100 10.82 -1.50 4.39
C GLU A 100 10.95 -0.20 5.19
N ALA A 101 11.29 0.89 4.52
CA ALA A 101 11.41 2.21 5.13
C ALA A 101 10.34 3.17 4.62
N LEU A 102 9.63 3.82 5.54
CA LEU A 102 8.81 4.99 5.22
C LEU A 102 9.75 6.19 4.97
N VAL A 103 9.74 6.70 3.74
CA VAL A 103 10.51 7.88 3.35
C VAL A 103 9.58 9.09 3.25
N ILE A 104 9.96 10.18 3.91
CA ILE A 104 9.20 11.44 3.92
C ILE A 104 10.10 12.55 3.39
N LEU A 105 9.57 13.33 2.44
CA LEU A 105 10.19 14.53 1.92
C LEU A 105 9.25 15.71 2.11
N ASP A 106 9.68 16.72 2.85
CA ASP A 106 8.97 17.99 2.97
C ASP A 106 9.20 18.83 1.70
N LEU A 107 8.15 19.03 0.91
CA LEU A 107 8.22 19.76 -0.36
C LEU A 107 8.55 21.24 -0.19
N GLU A 108 8.28 21.86 0.97
CA GLU A 108 8.64 23.27 1.21
C GLU A 108 10.14 23.44 1.41
N THR A 109 10.83 22.39 1.84
CA THR A 109 12.27 22.39 2.15
C THR A 109 13.08 21.47 1.25
N ALA A 110 12.43 20.82 0.28
CA ALA A 110 13.06 19.94 -0.68
C ALA A 110 14.13 20.68 -1.52
N PRO A 111 15.23 20.00 -1.92
CA PRO A 111 16.25 20.61 -2.76
C PRO A 111 15.69 21.22 -4.05
N ALA A 112 16.14 22.44 -4.38
CA ALA A 112 15.71 23.16 -5.58
C ALA A 112 15.94 22.38 -6.90
N ASP A 113 16.92 21.47 -6.89
CA ASP A 113 17.26 20.62 -8.03
C ASP A 113 16.13 19.62 -8.37
N LEU A 114 15.31 19.22 -7.39
CA LEU A 114 14.16 18.33 -7.62
C LEU A 114 13.01 19.03 -8.35
N PHE A 115 13.00 20.36 -8.38
CA PHE A 115 11.97 21.16 -9.06
C PHE A 115 12.41 21.65 -10.45
N GLN A 116 13.61 21.26 -10.91
CA GLN A 116 14.06 21.61 -12.24
C GLN A 116 13.24 20.86 -13.30
N PRO A 117 13.05 21.43 -14.51
CA PRO A 117 12.38 20.73 -15.59
C PRO A 117 13.03 19.37 -15.87
N VAL A 118 12.20 18.33 -15.97
CA VAL A 118 12.67 16.98 -16.32
C VAL A 118 13.07 16.97 -17.80
N PRO A 119 14.33 16.62 -18.15
CA PRO A 119 14.79 16.63 -19.54
C PRO A 119 14.29 15.40 -20.34
N HIS A 120 13.76 14.40 -19.65
CA HIS A 120 13.20 13.18 -20.22
C HIS A 120 11.72 13.38 -20.57
N ASP A 121 11.23 12.60 -21.52
CA ASP A 121 9.83 12.62 -21.93
C ASP A 121 8.97 11.89 -20.89
N VAL A 122 8.46 12.64 -19.91
CA VAL A 122 7.52 12.12 -18.90
C VAL A 122 6.12 12.57 -19.24
N ARG A 123 5.24 11.62 -19.52
CA ARG A 123 3.87 11.86 -19.97
C ARG A 123 2.89 11.45 -18.88
N ARG A 124 1.90 12.31 -18.61
CA ARG A 124 0.74 11.91 -17.81
C ARG A 124 -0.11 10.97 -18.65
N ILE A 125 -0.39 9.79 -18.13
CA ILE A 125 -1.29 8.83 -18.74
C ILE A 125 -2.72 9.24 -18.43
N THR A 126 -3.51 9.42 -19.49
CA THR A 126 -4.94 9.78 -19.41
C THR A 126 -5.81 8.93 -20.32
N ASP A 127 -5.21 8.26 -21.30
CA ASP A 127 -5.87 7.27 -22.15
C ASP A 127 -5.60 5.86 -21.62
N PRO A 128 -6.63 5.08 -21.26
CA PRO A 128 -6.48 3.69 -20.87
C PRO A 128 -5.69 2.82 -21.86
N GLY A 129 -5.72 3.17 -23.16
CA GLY A 129 -4.93 2.47 -24.19
C GLY A 129 -3.41 2.58 -24.03
N GLN A 130 -2.93 3.47 -23.15
CA GLN A 130 -1.50 3.62 -22.82
C GLN A 130 -1.10 2.86 -21.55
N LEU A 131 -2.02 2.19 -20.86
CA LEU A 131 -1.70 1.45 -19.62
C LEU A 131 -0.91 0.18 -19.89
N ASP A 132 -0.99 -0.36 -21.10
CA ASP A 132 -0.17 -1.50 -21.54
C ASP A 132 1.34 -1.18 -21.44
N ASP A 133 1.72 0.08 -21.66
CA ASP A 133 3.10 0.53 -21.49
C ASP A 133 3.59 0.29 -20.05
N LEU A 134 2.74 0.52 -19.05
CA LEU A 134 3.09 0.28 -17.65
C LEU A 134 3.24 -1.21 -17.36
N ALA A 135 2.36 -2.05 -17.93
CA ALA A 135 2.49 -3.49 -17.80
C ALA A 135 3.80 -4.00 -18.41
N VAL A 136 4.24 -3.44 -19.54
CA VAL A 136 5.53 -3.75 -20.18
C VAL A 136 6.70 -3.36 -19.27
N ILE A 137 6.72 -2.14 -18.75
CA ILE A 137 7.77 -1.67 -17.82
C ILE A 137 7.85 -2.59 -16.60
N HIS A 138 6.71 -2.84 -15.96
CA HIS A 138 6.66 -3.66 -14.75
C HIS A 138 7.08 -5.11 -15.02
N THR A 139 6.57 -5.74 -16.07
CA THR A 139 6.99 -7.09 -16.47
C THR A 139 8.51 -7.16 -16.71
N GLY A 140 9.10 -6.12 -17.31
CA GLY A 140 10.55 -6.05 -17.53
C GLY A 140 11.38 -6.00 -16.24
N VAL A 141 10.90 -5.30 -15.21
CA VAL A 141 11.60 -5.13 -13.93
C VAL A 141 11.42 -6.35 -13.02
N TRP A 142 10.18 -6.80 -12.84
CA TRP A 142 9.82 -7.81 -11.86
C TRP A 142 9.71 -9.23 -12.44
N GLN A 143 9.70 -9.39 -13.76
CA GLN A 143 9.61 -10.69 -14.45
C GLN A 143 8.33 -11.47 -14.09
N GLU A 144 7.23 -10.75 -13.81
CA GLU A 144 5.89 -11.28 -13.51
C GLU A 144 4.84 -10.68 -14.47
N ASP A 145 3.64 -11.26 -14.52
CA ASP A 145 2.55 -10.76 -15.36
C ASP A 145 1.81 -9.59 -14.69
N PHE A 146 1.98 -8.39 -15.24
CA PHE A 146 1.31 -7.16 -14.80
C PHE A 146 0.12 -6.75 -15.68
N GLY A 147 -0.39 -7.62 -16.56
CA GLY A 147 -1.65 -7.39 -17.27
C GLY A 147 -2.83 -6.99 -16.36
N PRO A 148 -3.05 -7.69 -15.22
CA PRO A 148 -4.10 -7.31 -14.27
C PRO A 148 -3.92 -5.93 -13.64
N LEU A 149 -2.69 -5.43 -13.52
CA LEU A 149 -2.43 -4.08 -13.03
C LEU A 149 -2.96 -3.02 -14.01
N ALA A 150 -2.77 -3.21 -15.32
CA ALA A 150 -3.29 -2.30 -16.33
C ALA A 150 -4.83 -2.22 -16.30
N GLU A 151 -5.51 -3.36 -16.15
CA GLU A 151 -6.97 -3.40 -16.00
C GLU A 151 -7.45 -2.64 -14.75
N ARG A 152 -6.74 -2.80 -13.62
CA ARG A 152 -7.04 -2.05 -12.40
C ARG A 152 -6.85 -0.55 -12.60
N LEU A 153 -5.70 -0.14 -13.13
CA LEU A 153 -5.38 1.27 -13.35
C LEU A 153 -6.36 1.94 -14.32
N ALA A 154 -6.95 1.19 -15.26
CA ALA A 154 -7.99 1.70 -16.16
C ALA A 154 -9.26 2.11 -15.41
N ASN A 155 -9.60 1.39 -14.32
CA ASN A 155 -10.70 1.76 -13.44
C ASN A 155 -10.35 3.00 -12.61
N ASP A 156 -9.12 3.10 -12.12
CA ASP A 156 -8.66 4.26 -11.34
C ASP A 156 -8.60 5.54 -12.19
N LEU A 157 -8.28 5.43 -13.49
CA LEU A 157 -8.34 6.58 -14.43
C LEU A 157 -9.76 7.17 -14.58
N GLN A 158 -10.82 6.41 -14.27
CA GLN A 158 -12.19 6.94 -14.24
C GLN A 158 -12.45 7.81 -13.00
N GLN A 159 -11.52 7.83 -12.04
CA GLN A 159 -11.56 8.62 -10.80
C GLN A 159 -10.34 9.56 -10.74
N PRO A 160 -10.33 10.66 -11.53
CA PRO A 160 -9.12 11.46 -11.76
C PRO A 160 -8.54 12.17 -10.53
N ASP A 161 -9.32 12.30 -9.47
CA ASP A 161 -8.90 12.88 -8.19
C ASP A 161 -8.23 11.85 -7.25
N HIS A 162 -8.31 10.55 -7.57
CA HIS A 162 -7.78 9.47 -6.73
C HIS A 162 -6.35 9.09 -7.10
N LEU A 163 -6.03 9.03 -8.39
CA LEU A 163 -4.72 8.62 -8.87
C LEU A 163 -4.29 9.41 -10.12
N SER A 164 -3.04 9.86 -10.13
CA SER A 164 -2.38 10.39 -11.33
C SER A 164 -1.23 9.47 -11.72
N ILE A 165 -1.23 9.03 -12.98
CA ILE A 165 -0.28 8.05 -13.49
C ILE A 165 0.63 8.74 -14.51
N TYR A 166 1.92 8.45 -14.43
CA TYR A 166 2.94 9.00 -15.31
C TYR A 166 3.86 7.87 -15.80
N ALA A 167 4.30 7.95 -17.06
CA ALA A 167 5.30 7.07 -17.64
C ALA A 167 6.40 7.90 -18.31
N ALA A 168 7.64 7.41 -18.25
CA ALA A 168 8.79 8.01 -18.91
C ALA A 168 9.05 7.28 -20.23
N TYR A 169 9.49 8.00 -21.27
CA TYR A 169 9.74 7.44 -22.59
C TYR A 169 11.14 7.81 -23.10
N VAL A 170 11.75 6.89 -23.83
CA VAL A 170 12.97 7.11 -24.62
C VAL A 170 12.69 6.63 -26.05
N ASP A 171 12.84 7.52 -27.03
CA ASP A 171 12.55 7.23 -28.44
C ASP A 171 11.12 6.67 -28.69
N ASN A 172 10.14 7.10 -27.88
CA ASN A 172 8.75 6.62 -27.85
C ASN A 172 8.56 5.18 -27.33
N ALA A 173 9.58 4.56 -26.75
CA ALA A 173 9.43 3.34 -25.97
C ALA A 173 9.28 3.69 -24.48
N PRO A 174 8.36 3.03 -23.75
CA PRO A 174 8.24 3.17 -22.30
C PRO A 174 9.40 2.53 -21.54
#